data_AF-G8E4L2-F1
#
_entry.id   AF-G8E4L2-F1
#
_cell.length_a   1.000
_cell.length_b   1.000
_cell.length_c   1.000
_cell.angle_alpha   90.00
_cell.angle_beta   90.00
_cell.angle_gamma   90.00
#
_symmetry.space_group_name_H-M   'P 1'
#
loop_
_entity.id
_entity.type
_entity.pdbx_description
1 polymer ?
#
loop_
_entity_poly.entity_id
_entity_poly.type
_entity_poly.pdbx_seq_one_letter_code
_entity_poly.pdbx_strand_id
1 'polypeptide(L)'
;GEERFLEKSPYFSVTLKNAQEAKAIEPFNLEEVKTLIENAPSLRLKAFLTVAFFTGLRTGEQLALTWEDINFNEKKIVINKSLNELGQITTPKNKPSIREVDLLEPVEKILKELQASEPENKKFVFISMPKRSTMFQRAFRSLLRTL
;
A
#
# COMPACT_ATOMS: atom_id res chain seq x y z
N GLY A 1 -12.12 20.06 -48.15
CA GLY A 1 -11.95 18.67 -47.69
C GLY A 1 -13.02 18.43 -46.65
N GLU A 2 -13.89 17.46 -46.89
CA GLU A 2 -15.07 17.18 -46.06
C GLU A 2 -14.67 16.67 -44.67
N GLU A 3 -15.12 17.35 -43.62
CA GLU A 3 -15.05 16.84 -42.25
C GLU A 3 -16.03 15.66 -42.10
N ARG A 4 -15.49 14.46 -41.91
CA ARG A 4 -16.28 13.27 -41.61
C ARG A 4 -16.69 13.28 -40.14
N PHE A 5 -17.94 13.63 -39.87
CA PHE A 5 -18.56 13.42 -38.57
C PHE A 5 -18.71 11.92 -38.30
N LEU A 6 -18.09 11.43 -37.21
CA LEU A 6 -18.34 10.09 -36.68
C LEU A 6 -19.49 10.18 -35.69
N GLU A 7 -20.64 9.58 -36.01
CA GLU A 7 -21.83 9.60 -35.12
C GLU A 7 -21.58 8.90 -33.76
N LYS A 8 -20.60 7.98 -33.68
CA LYS A 8 -20.17 7.33 -32.44
C LYS A 8 -18.66 7.11 -32.44
N SER A 9 -18.03 7.40 -31.30
CA SER A 9 -16.59 7.18 -31.13
C SER A 9 -16.26 5.68 -31.20
N PRO A 10 -15.36 5.23 -32.10
CA PRO A 10 -14.92 3.84 -32.21
C PRO A 10 -14.17 3.35 -30.96
N TYR A 11 -13.89 4.25 -30.01
CA TYR A 11 -13.31 3.89 -28.71
C TYR A 11 -14.26 3.02 -27.89
N PHE A 12 -15.58 3.30 -27.90
CA PHE A 12 -16.56 2.57 -27.10
C PHE A 12 -16.68 1.10 -27.50
N SER A 13 -16.60 0.79 -28.78
CA SER A 13 -16.70 -0.57 -29.30
C SER A 13 -15.45 -1.41 -29.01
N VAL A 14 -14.29 -0.77 -28.80
CA VAL A 14 -13.03 -1.45 -28.42
C VAL A 14 -12.96 -1.66 -26.90
N THR A 15 -13.36 -0.68 -26.09
CA THR A 15 -13.32 -0.80 -24.62
C THR A 15 -14.25 -1.90 -24.11
N LEU A 16 -15.46 -2.03 -24.67
CA LEU A 16 -16.42 -3.06 -24.24
C LEU A 16 -15.97 -4.49 -24.59
N LYS A 17 -15.23 -4.67 -25.69
CA LYS A 17 -14.70 -5.99 -26.09
C LYS A 17 -13.53 -6.46 -25.23
N ASN A 18 -12.80 -5.52 -24.63
CA ASN A 18 -11.64 -5.79 -23.77
C ASN A 18 -11.96 -5.79 -22.28
N ALA A 19 -13.19 -5.46 -21.88
CA ALA A 19 -13.67 -5.61 -20.53
C ALA A 19 -13.92 -7.10 -20.26
N GLN A 20 -12.85 -7.85 -19.91
CA GLN A 20 -13.05 -9.12 -19.23
C GLN A 20 -13.83 -8.84 -17.95
N GLU A 21 -14.86 -9.66 -17.65
CA GLU A 21 -15.51 -9.63 -16.34
C GLU A 21 -14.42 -9.73 -15.28
N ALA A 22 -14.23 -8.65 -14.53
CA ALA A 22 -13.32 -8.64 -13.41
C ALA A 22 -13.82 -9.72 -12.45
N LYS A 23 -13.01 -10.76 -12.23
CA LYS A 23 -13.31 -11.81 -11.27
C LYS A 23 -13.65 -11.14 -9.93
N ALA A 24 -14.80 -11.46 -9.35
CA ALA A 24 -15.25 -10.87 -8.11
C ALA A 24 -14.13 -10.99 -7.04
N ILE A 25 -13.76 -9.88 -6.43
CA ILE A 25 -12.79 -9.86 -5.34
C ILE A 25 -13.55 -10.23 -4.07
N GLU A 26 -13.29 -11.41 -3.52
CA GLU A 26 -13.75 -11.80 -2.19
C GLU A 26 -12.83 -11.17 -1.14
N PRO A 27 -13.32 -10.24 -0.30
CA PRO A 27 -12.51 -9.63 0.74
C PRO A 27 -12.18 -10.65 1.84
N PHE A 28 -10.98 -10.52 2.43
CA PHE A 28 -10.60 -11.32 3.58
C PHE A 28 -11.51 -11.04 4.78
N ASN A 29 -11.89 -12.10 5.50
CA ASN A 29 -12.54 -11.99 6.79
C ASN A 29 -11.51 -11.77 7.92
N LEU A 30 -11.99 -11.50 9.14
CA LEU A 30 -11.11 -11.18 10.27
C LEU A 30 -10.18 -12.35 10.67
N GLU A 31 -10.64 -13.60 10.57
CA GLU A 31 -9.84 -14.78 10.89
C GLU A 31 -8.72 -14.98 9.87
N GLU A 32 -9.01 -14.78 8.58
CA GLU A 32 -8.01 -14.82 7.51
C GLU A 32 -6.96 -13.71 7.69
N VAL A 33 -7.39 -12.49 8.03
CA VAL A 33 -6.48 -11.37 8.32
C VAL A 33 -5.54 -11.73 9.47
N LYS A 34 -6.07 -12.26 10.58
CA LYS A 34 -5.25 -12.70 11.72
C LYS A 34 -4.27 -13.79 11.32
N THR A 35 -4.75 -14.82 10.62
CA THR A 35 -3.94 -15.94 10.14
C THR A 35 -2.79 -15.45 9.25
N LEU A 36 -3.05 -14.51 8.35
CA LEU A 36 -2.02 -13.92 7.48
C LEU A 36 -0.97 -13.13 8.28
N ILE A 37 -1.39 -12.32 9.24
CA ILE A 37 -0.47 -11.54 10.07
C ILE A 37 0.38 -12.48 10.93
N GLU A 38 -0.22 -13.47 11.58
CA GLU A 38 0.46 -14.40 12.48
C GLU A 38 1.51 -15.25 11.77
N ASN A 39 1.18 -15.76 10.57
CA ASN A 39 2.05 -16.60 9.76
C ASN A 39 3.03 -15.82 8.87
N ALA A 40 3.08 -14.48 8.97
CA ALA A 40 4.01 -13.68 8.19
C ALA A 40 5.48 -14.07 8.51
N PRO A 41 6.30 -14.44 7.51
CA PRO A 41 7.64 -15.02 7.72
C PRO A 41 8.71 -14.05 8.25
N SER A 42 8.38 -12.77 8.41
CA SER A 42 9.31 -11.78 8.98
C SER A 42 8.55 -10.69 9.72
N LEU A 43 9.18 -10.09 10.74
CA LEU A 43 8.64 -8.94 11.47
C LEU A 43 8.25 -7.79 10.52
N ARG A 44 9.06 -7.55 9.49
CA ARG A 44 8.81 -6.49 8.51
C ARG A 44 7.59 -6.77 7.63
N LEU A 45 7.38 -8.01 7.18
CA LEU A 45 6.16 -8.37 6.46
C LEU A 45 4.94 -8.34 7.39
N LYS A 46 5.08 -8.82 8.63
CA LYS A 46 4.03 -8.74 9.66
C LYS A 46 3.59 -7.29 9.86
N ALA A 47 4.53 -6.38 10.10
CA ALA A 47 4.27 -4.95 10.22
C ALA A 47 3.61 -4.34 8.97
N PHE A 48 4.08 -4.72 7.78
CA PHE A 48 3.52 -4.24 6.51
C PHE A 48 2.05 -4.67 6.34
N LEU A 49 1.74 -5.93 6.63
CA LEU A 49 0.36 -6.44 6.57
C LEU A 49 -0.52 -5.80 7.64
N THR A 50 -0.05 -5.67 8.88
CA THR A 50 -0.79 -5.00 9.95
C THR A 50 -1.13 -3.56 9.56
N VAL A 51 -0.17 -2.77 9.05
CA VAL A 51 -0.47 -1.42 8.57
C VAL A 51 -1.51 -1.47 7.45
N ALA A 52 -1.32 -2.32 6.44
CA ALA A 52 -2.25 -2.43 5.31
C ALA A 52 -3.70 -2.70 5.75
N PHE A 53 -3.92 -3.71 6.60
CA PHE A 53 -5.25 -4.14 7.01
C PHE A 53 -5.94 -3.14 7.94
N PHE A 54 -5.19 -2.52 8.85
CA PHE A 54 -5.77 -1.66 9.89
C PHE A 54 -5.85 -0.17 9.51
N THR A 55 -5.14 0.27 8.46
CA THR A 55 -5.12 1.68 8.05
C THR A 55 -5.62 1.92 6.62
N GLY A 56 -5.72 0.87 5.80
CA GLY A 56 -6.14 0.98 4.40
C GLY A 56 -5.16 1.76 3.50
N LEU A 57 -3.92 1.96 3.93
CA LEU A 57 -2.90 2.64 3.11
C LEU A 57 -2.63 1.85 1.83
N ARG A 58 -2.57 2.56 0.69
CA ARG A 58 -2.18 1.96 -0.59
C ARG A 58 -0.73 1.50 -0.51
N THR A 59 -0.38 0.45 -1.25
CA THR A 59 1.00 -0.10 -1.28
C THR A 59 2.05 0.98 -1.54
N GLY A 60 1.81 1.90 -2.48
CA GLY A 60 2.73 3.00 -2.76
C GLY A 60 2.89 3.99 -1.60
N GLU A 61 1.81 4.28 -0.87
CA GLU A 61 1.82 5.13 0.33
C GLU A 61 2.65 4.46 1.44
N GLN A 62 2.43 3.16 1.70
CA GLN A 62 3.22 2.40 2.69
C GLN A 62 4.70 2.35 2.33
N LEU A 63 5.03 2.05 1.07
CA LEU A 63 6.42 1.98 0.62
C LEU A 63 7.14 3.34 0.71
N ALA A 64 6.41 4.45 0.63
CA ALA A 64 6.97 5.78 0.77
C ALA A 64 7.00 6.30 2.21
N LEU A 65 6.41 5.58 3.16
CA LEU A 65 6.29 5.99 4.56
C LEU A 65 7.67 6.08 5.23
N THR A 66 7.91 7.19 5.91
CA THR A 66 9.12 7.44 6.71
C THR A 66 8.76 7.51 8.19
N TRP A 67 9.74 7.31 9.07
CA TRP A 67 9.49 7.41 10.52
C TRP A 67 9.04 8.81 10.95
N GLU A 68 9.45 9.86 10.23
CA GLU A 68 9.01 11.24 10.45
C GLU A 68 7.51 11.46 10.19
N ASP A 69 6.87 10.57 9.42
CA ASP A 69 5.42 10.64 9.16
C ASP A 69 4.57 10.04 10.28
N ILE A 70 5.19 9.37 11.26
CA ILE A 70 4.50 8.66 12.34
C ILE A 70 4.67 9.44 13.64
N ASN A 71 3.58 10.02 14.13
CA ASN A 71 3.55 10.66 15.44
C ASN A 71 2.99 9.69 16.48
N PHE A 72 3.87 9.05 17.24
CA PHE A 72 3.48 8.14 18.33
C PHE A 72 2.80 8.84 19.51
N ASN A 73 3.04 10.13 19.72
CA ASN A 73 2.44 10.89 20.81
C ASN A 73 0.99 11.28 20.48
N GLU A 74 0.76 11.79 19.27
CA GLU A 74 -0.57 12.17 18.79
C GLU A 74 -1.36 10.98 18.23
N LYS A 75 -0.72 9.81 18.11
CA LYS A 75 -1.27 8.59 17.50
C LYS A 75 -1.81 8.84 16.09
N LYS A 76 -0.99 9.43 15.22
CA LYS A 76 -1.33 9.74 13.83
C LYS A 76 -0.24 9.27 12.87
N ILE A 77 -0.65 8.92 11.65
CA ILE A 77 0.23 8.72 10.50
C ILE A 77 -0.15 9.72 9.41
N VAL A 78 0.82 10.51 8.95
CA VAL A 78 0.62 11.50 7.88
C VAL A 78 0.88 10.86 6.53
N ILE A 79 -0.12 10.89 5.64
CA ILE A 79 -0.04 10.35 4.29
C ILE A 79 0.10 11.51 3.30
N ASN A 80 1.33 11.82 2.91
CA ASN A 80 1.67 12.96 2.05
C ASN A 80 2.48 12.58 0.80
N LYS A 81 2.79 11.29 0.61
CA LYS A 81 3.61 10.79 -0.49
C LYS A 81 3.29 9.35 -0.87
N SER A 82 3.67 8.97 -2.08
CA SER A 82 3.54 7.61 -2.60
C SER A 82 4.71 7.25 -3.52
N LEU A 83 5.18 6.01 -3.43
CA LEU A 83 6.19 5.44 -4.32
C LEU A 83 5.50 4.85 -5.56
N ASN A 84 5.74 5.47 -6.72
CA ASN A 84 5.18 5.00 -7.99
C ASN A 84 5.91 3.76 -8.53
N GLU A 85 5.42 3.22 -9.64
CA GLU A 85 5.99 2.03 -10.27
C GLU A 85 7.38 2.25 -10.87
N LEU A 86 7.71 3.49 -11.22
CA LEU A 86 9.03 3.91 -11.68
C LEU A 86 10.04 4.05 -10.53
N GLY A 87 9.64 3.80 -9.29
CA GLY A 87 10.49 3.94 -8.10
C GLY A 87 10.68 5.39 -7.66
N GLN A 88 9.83 6.32 -8.11
CA GLN A 88 9.89 7.73 -7.75
C GLN A 88 8.91 8.03 -6.61
N ILE A 89 9.37 8.81 -5.63
CA ILE A 89 8.50 9.38 -4.62
C ILE A 89 7.73 10.53 -5.27
N THR A 90 6.41 10.43 -5.20
CA THR A 90 5.47 11.43 -5.71
C THR A 90 4.69 12.01 -4.56
N THR A 91 4.48 13.31 -4.59
CA THR A 91 3.60 14.01 -3.66
C THR A 91 2.29 14.34 -4.36
N PRO A 92 1.16 14.39 -3.63
CA PRO A 92 -0.09 14.80 -4.23
C PRO A 92 -0.01 16.25 -4.73
N LYS A 93 -0.53 16.50 -5.93
CA LYS A 93 -0.57 17.85 -6.52
C LYS A 93 -1.50 18.81 -5.76
N ASN A 94 -2.48 18.27 -5.02
CA ASN A 94 -3.53 19.05 -4.35
C ASN A 94 -3.55 18.77 -2.84
N LYS A 95 -3.72 19.82 -2.02
CA LYS A 95 -3.80 19.75 -0.55
C LYS A 95 -4.78 18.69 0.02
N PRO A 96 -5.98 18.46 -0.55
CA PRO A 96 -6.93 17.48 -0.01
C PRO A 96 -6.45 16.02 -0.04
N SER A 97 -5.43 15.72 -0.84
CA SER A 97 -4.86 14.38 -0.93
C SER A 97 -3.84 14.08 0.17
N ILE A 98 -3.43 15.10 0.95
CA ILE A 98 -2.70 14.92 2.20
C ILE A 98 -3.73 14.64 3.28
N ARG A 99 -3.57 13.53 4.00
CA ARG A 99 -4.49 13.12 5.05
C ARG A 99 -3.74 12.53 6.23
N GLU A 100 -4.42 12.50 7.37
CA GLU A 100 -3.98 11.78 8.54
C GLU A 100 -4.85 10.54 8.74
N VAL A 101 -4.24 9.45 9.22
CA VAL A 101 -4.95 8.26 9.67
C VAL A 101 -4.59 7.97 11.12
N ASP A 102 -5.53 7.40 11.86
CA ASP A 102 -5.31 7.04 13.26
C ASP A 102 -4.29 5.90 13.38
N LEU A 103 -3.35 6.06 14.29
CA LEU A 103 -2.40 5.02 14.67
C LEU A 103 -3.07 4.12 15.72
N LEU A 104 -3.82 3.14 15.24
CA LEU A 104 -4.49 2.15 16.09
C LEU A 104 -3.46 1.34 16.90
N GLU A 105 -3.84 0.89 18.10
CA GLU A 105 -2.95 0.20 19.04
C GLU A 105 -2.18 -1.00 18.43
N PRO A 106 -2.79 -1.89 17.62
CA PRO A 106 -2.04 -2.98 16.98
C PRO A 106 -0.96 -2.48 16.02
N VAL A 107 -1.22 -1.36 15.34
CA VAL A 107 -0.31 -0.71 14.40
C VAL A 107 0.82 -0.02 15.15
N GLU A 108 0.49 0.72 16.21
CA GLU A 108 1.47 1.38 17.08
C GLU A 108 2.48 0.36 17.63
N LYS A 109 1.98 -0.74 18.19
CA LYS A 109 2.79 -1.79 18.80
C LYS A 109 3.78 -2.40 17.81
N ILE A 110 3.29 -2.84 16.64
CA ILE A 110 4.15 -3.50 15.65
C ILE A 110 5.15 -2.53 15.00
N LEU A 111 4.81 -1.25 14.86
CA LEU A 111 5.71 -0.23 14.34
C LEU A 111 6.83 0.11 15.33
N LYS A 112 6.53 0.19 16.64
CA LYS A 112 7.55 0.35 17.68
C LYS A 112 8.49 -0.85 17.75
N GLU A 113 7.95 -2.06 17.67
CA GLU A 113 8.74 -3.30 17.61
C GLU A 113 9.65 -3.32 16.38
N LEU A 114 9.11 -2.96 15.20
CA LEU A 114 9.90 -2.85 13.98
C LEU A 114 11.00 -1.79 14.12
N GLN A 115 10.68 -0.59 14.63
CA GLN A 115 11.63 0.50 14.80
C GLN A 115 12.81 0.09 15.69
N ALA A 116 12.54 -0.61 16.80
CA ALA A 116 13.57 -1.11 17.72
C ALA A 116 14.48 -2.19 17.11
N SER A 117 14.01 -2.90 16.07
CA SER A 117 14.78 -3.92 15.35
C SER A 117 15.65 -3.36 14.22
N GLU A 118 15.51 -2.08 13.90
CA GLU A 118 16.16 -1.44 12.76
C GLU A 118 17.30 -0.50 13.21
N PRO A 119 18.26 -0.20 12.33
CA PRO A 119 19.27 0.82 12.59
C PRO A 119 18.63 2.20 12.81
N GLU A 120 19.16 2.98 13.75
CA GLU A 120 18.65 4.32 14.12
C GLU A 120 18.57 5.29 12.91
N ASN A 121 19.48 5.15 11.94
CA ASN A 121 19.56 6.03 10.77
C ASN A 121 18.69 5.57 9.58
N LYS A 122 17.86 4.52 9.75
CA LYS A 122 16.96 4.07 8.68
C LYS A 122 15.86 5.10 8.48
N LYS A 123 15.74 5.67 7.27
CA LYS A 123 14.72 6.69 6.98
C LYS A 123 13.32 6.14 6.71
N PHE A 124 13.22 5.16 5.80
CA PHE A 124 11.94 4.58 5.40
C PHE A 124 11.55 3.42 6.31
N VAL A 125 10.27 3.28 6.58
CA VAL A 125 9.75 2.24 7.50
C VAL A 125 9.98 0.83 6.94
N PHE A 126 9.65 0.61 5.66
CA PHE A 126 9.57 -0.73 5.09
C PHE A 126 10.65 -1.08 4.06
N ILE A 127 11.35 -0.07 3.51
CA ILE A 127 12.37 -0.26 2.48
C ILE A 127 13.65 0.48 2.88
N SER A 128 14.79 0.15 2.26
CA SER A 128 16.04 0.85 2.55
C SER A 128 16.24 2.07 1.66
N MET A 129 15.79 2.00 0.40
CA MET A 129 15.87 3.07 -0.59
C MET A 129 14.60 3.06 -1.44
N PRO A 130 14.15 4.22 -1.96
CA PRO A 130 13.01 4.30 -2.86
C PRO A 130 13.37 3.65 -4.19
N LYS A 131 13.18 2.33 -4.25
CA LYS A 131 13.23 1.53 -5.46
C LYS A 131 11.96 0.71 -5.45
N ARG A 132 11.28 0.62 -6.59
CA ARG A 132 10.11 -0.24 -6.71
C ARG A 132 10.55 -1.67 -6.38
N SER A 133 10.04 -2.20 -5.27
CA SER A 133 10.31 -3.55 -4.81
C SER A 133 9.01 -4.34 -4.82
N THR A 134 9.06 -5.54 -5.41
CA THR A 134 7.95 -6.50 -5.35
C THR A 134 8.10 -7.44 -4.16
N MET A 135 9.03 -7.19 -3.23
CA MET A 135 9.33 -8.12 -2.13
C MET A 135 8.11 -8.44 -1.28
N PHE A 136 7.32 -7.43 -0.89
CA PHE A 136 6.11 -7.63 -0.09
C PHE A 136 5.04 -8.38 -0.89
N GLN A 137 4.88 -8.08 -2.18
CA GLN A 137 3.93 -8.80 -3.03
C GLN A 137 4.34 -10.27 -3.22
N ARG A 138 5.64 -10.54 -3.43
CA ARG A 138 6.16 -11.90 -3.57
C ARG A 138 6.03 -12.68 -2.27
N ALA A 139 6.38 -12.08 -1.15
CA ALA A 139 6.29 -12.69 0.17
C ALA A 139 4.81 -12.96 0.54
N PHE A 140 3.92 -12.00 0.30
CA PHE A 140 2.48 -12.18 0.53
C PHE A 140 1.87 -13.27 -0.36
N ARG A 141 2.18 -13.30 -1.66
CA ARG A 141 1.75 -14.39 -2.55
C ARG A 141 2.31 -15.75 -2.14
N SER A 142 3.53 -15.78 -1.60
CA SER A 142 4.11 -17.01 -1.08
C SER A 142 3.35 -17.48 0.15
N LEU A 143 3.08 -16.57 1.09
CA LEU A 143 2.31 -16.84 2.30
C LEU A 143 0.92 -17.38 1.99
N LEU A 144 0.20 -16.76 1.04
CA LEU A 144 -1.12 -17.22 0.59
C LEU A 144 -1.14 -18.64 -0.01
N ARG A 145 0.02 -19.17 -0.44
CA ARG A 145 0.12 -20.55 -0.96
C ARG A 145 0.48 -21.57 0.12
N THR A 146 0.85 -21.11 1.31
CA THR A 146 1.33 -21.94 2.41
C THR A 146 0.27 -22.13 3.50
N LEU A 147 -0.72 -21.25 3.54
CA LEU A 147 -1.96 -21.39 4.32
C LEU A 147 -2.97 -22.24 3.53
#